data_AF-A0A973WCX9-F1
#
_entry.id   AF-A0A973WCX9-F1
#
_cell.length_a   1.000
_cell.length_b   1.000
_cell.length_c   1.000
_cell.angle_alpha   90.00
_cell.angle_beta   90.00
_cell.angle_gamma   90.00
#
_symmetry.space_group_name_H-M   'P 1'
#
loop_
_entity.id
_entity.type
_entity.pdbx_description
1 polymer ?
#
loop_
_entity_poly.entity_id
_entity_poly.type
_entity_poly.pdbx_seq_one_letter_code
_entity_poly.pdbx_strand_id
1 'polypeptide(L)'
;MKNQIQNLIIKHCSTIAREAEAIRLCLDCFDQDVTSATDMLENAIQHAHKIKGSSGSLGFPDISAAAACLERQFRIVHLSEEEMGLSERIQIQAYYAILEQLVSNATPEASTLYDYKLPANAPR
;
A
#
# COMPACT_ATOMS: atom_id res chain seq x y z
N MET A 1 -11.90 18.03 -16.12
CA MET A 1 -10.83 17.76 -15.14
C MET A 1 -11.34 17.17 -13.82
N LYS A 2 -12.27 17.81 -13.09
CA LYS A 2 -12.81 17.25 -11.82
C LYS A 2 -13.32 15.80 -11.95
N ASN A 3 -14.17 15.54 -12.93
CA ASN A 3 -14.70 14.19 -13.19
C ASN A 3 -13.61 13.16 -13.53
N GLN A 4 -12.49 13.57 -14.14
CA GLN A 4 -11.38 12.67 -14.46
C GLN A 4 -10.62 12.27 -13.19
N ILE A 5 -10.36 13.22 -12.28
CA ILE A 5 -9.72 12.96 -10.99
C ILE A 5 -10.61 12.05 -10.13
N GLN A 6 -11.91 12.33 -10.05
CA GLN A 6 -12.86 11.49 -9.32
C GLN A 6 -12.91 10.05 -9.87
N ASN A 7 -12.95 9.89 -11.20
CA ASN A 7 -12.90 8.57 -11.82
C ASN A 7 -11.57 7.84 -11.54
N LEU A 8 -10.44 8.57 -11.48
CA LEU A 8 -9.16 8.00 -11.09
C LEU A 8 -9.17 7.53 -9.63
N ILE A 9 -9.70 8.34 -8.71
CA ILE A 9 -9.81 8.00 -7.29
C ILE A 9 -10.69 6.76 -7.09
N ILE A 10 -11.85 6.68 -7.76
CA ILE A 10 -12.75 5.51 -7.68
C ILE A 10 -12.03 4.24 -8.13
N LYS A 11 -11.34 4.29 -9.27
CA LYS A 11 -10.54 3.16 -9.77
C LYS A 11 -9.40 2.81 -8.82
N HIS A 12 -8.80 3.81 -8.19
CA HIS A 12 -7.70 3.63 -7.25
C HIS A 12 -8.12 2.86 -6.00
N CYS A 13 -9.27 3.16 -5.40
CA CYS A 13 -9.80 2.39 -4.25
C CYS A 13 -9.86 0.87 -4.55
N SER A 14 -10.34 0.50 -5.74
CA SER A 14 -10.35 -0.92 -6.17
C SER A 14 -8.94 -1.49 -6.45
N THR A 15 -8.00 -0.63 -6.83
CA THR A 15 -6.63 -1.05 -7.15
C THR A 15 -5.83 -1.29 -5.88
N ILE A 16 -5.89 -0.39 -4.90
CA ILE A 16 -5.19 -0.58 -3.62
C ILE A 16 -5.71 -1.80 -2.85
N ALA A 17 -7.00 -2.10 -2.95
CA ALA A 17 -7.56 -3.32 -2.35
C ALA A 17 -6.93 -4.59 -2.96
N ARG A 18 -6.77 -4.64 -4.30
CA ARG A 18 -6.12 -5.75 -4.99
C ARG A 18 -4.63 -5.86 -4.65
N GLU A 19 -3.93 -4.74 -4.57
CA GLU A 19 -2.51 -4.74 -4.20
C GLU A 19 -2.32 -5.16 -2.73
N ALA A 20 -3.20 -4.74 -1.81
CA ALA A 20 -3.17 -5.17 -0.41
C ALA A 20 -3.47 -6.67 -0.25
N GLU A 21 -4.38 -7.21 -1.05
CA GLU A 21 -4.65 -8.64 -1.11
C GLU A 21 -3.44 -9.42 -1.66
N ALA A 22 -2.74 -8.89 -2.67
CA ALA A 22 -1.52 -9.52 -3.18
C ALA A 22 -0.41 -9.56 -2.11
N ILE A 23 -0.29 -8.53 -1.27
CA ILE A 23 0.61 -8.56 -0.10
C ILE A 23 0.19 -9.66 0.87
N ARG A 24 -1.12 -9.79 1.18
CA ARG A 24 -1.65 -10.86 2.05
C ARG A 24 -1.19 -12.23 1.59
N LEU A 25 -1.34 -12.51 0.29
CA LEU A 25 -0.95 -13.79 -0.30
C LEU A 25 0.57 -14.03 -0.19
N CYS A 26 1.39 -12.99 -0.31
CA CYS A 26 2.84 -13.11 -0.08
C CYS A 26 3.14 -13.46 1.39
N LEU A 27 2.40 -12.86 2.34
CA LEU A 27 2.55 -13.15 3.78
C LEU A 27 2.13 -14.57 4.12
N ASP A 28 1.01 -15.06 3.58
CA ASP A 28 0.54 -16.43 3.79
C ASP A 28 1.59 -17.46 3.32
N CYS A 29 2.34 -17.15 2.26
CA CYS A 29 3.42 -18.00 1.76
C CYS A 29 4.63 -18.04 2.70
N PHE A 30 4.90 -16.98 3.48
CA PHE A 30 6.01 -16.98 4.44
C PHE A 30 5.79 -17.98 5.57
N ASP A 31 4.54 -18.27 5.92
CA ASP A 31 4.20 -19.21 6.99
C ASP A 31 4.26 -20.69 6.53
N GLN A 32 4.40 -20.93 5.23
CA GLN A 32 4.41 -22.27 4.63
C GLN A 32 5.82 -22.82 4.35
N ASP A 33 6.88 -22.14 4.81
CA ASP A 33 8.29 -22.57 4.69
C ASP A 33 8.70 -22.91 3.25
N VAL A 34 8.19 -22.14 2.29
CA VAL A 34 8.41 -22.36 0.86
C VAL A 34 9.74 -21.73 0.44
N THR A 35 10.55 -22.50 -0.30
CA THR A 35 11.89 -22.17 -0.84
C THR A 35 11.99 -20.87 -1.67
N SER A 36 10.91 -20.12 -1.87
CA SER A 36 10.89 -18.85 -2.63
C SER A 36 10.62 -17.61 -1.77
N ALA A 37 10.98 -17.64 -0.47
CA ALA A 37 10.74 -16.52 0.44
C ALA A 37 11.31 -15.18 -0.08
N THR A 38 12.47 -15.20 -0.72
CA THR A 38 13.09 -14.00 -1.32
C THR A 38 12.23 -13.38 -2.43
N ASP A 39 11.75 -14.20 -3.38
CA ASP A 39 10.90 -13.72 -4.48
C ASP A 39 9.56 -13.18 -3.96
N MET A 40 8.98 -13.85 -2.96
CA MET A 40 7.74 -13.40 -2.32
C MET A 40 7.93 -12.07 -1.59
N LEU A 41 9.08 -11.88 -0.94
CA LEU A 41 9.45 -10.63 -0.28
C LEU A 41 9.66 -9.50 -1.27
N GLU A 42 10.33 -9.76 -2.40
CA GLU A 42 10.48 -8.77 -3.46
C GLU A 42 9.12 -8.37 -4.04
N ASN A 43 8.23 -9.33 -4.29
CA ASN A 43 6.87 -9.05 -4.74
C ASN A 43 6.10 -8.19 -3.71
N ALA A 44 6.17 -8.53 -2.42
CA ALA A 44 5.53 -7.76 -1.36
C ALA A 44 6.07 -6.30 -1.30
N ILE A 45 7.39 -6.11 -1.47
CA ILE A 45 8.01 -4.77 -1.59
C ILE A 45 7.42 -4.00 -2.76
N GLN A 46 7.30 -4.63 -3.93
CA GLN A 46 6.77 -3.98 -5.12
C GLN A 46 5.29 -3.56 -4.94
N HIS A 47 4.46 -4.42 -4.35
CA HIS A 47 3.07 -4.10 -4.05
C HIS A 47 2.95 -2.95 -3.04
N ALA A 48 3.70 -2.99 -1.94
CA ALA A 48 3.72 -1.91 -0.95
C ALA A 48 4.19 -0.57 -1.59
N HIS A 49 5.21 -0.63 -2.46
CA HIS A 49 5.70 0.53 -3.18
C HIS A 49 4.63 1.15 -4.11
N LYS A 50 3.90 0.32 -4.85
CA LYS A 50 2.79 0.76 -5.70
C LYS A 50 1.71 1.45 -4.88
N ILE A 51 1.26 0.85 -3.77
CA ILE A 51 0.27 1.44 -2.88
C ILE A 51 0.76 2.78 -2.35
N LYS A 52 2.01 2.85 -1.85
CA LYS A 52 2.62 4.09 -1.35
C LYS A 52 2.55 5.21 -2.37
N GLY A 53 3.08 4.96 -3.58
CA GLY A 53 3.20 5.98 -4.63
C GLY A 53 1.84 6.45 -5.13
N SER A 54 0.97 5.50 -5.49
CA SER A 54 -0.34 5.83 -6.06
C SER A 54 -1.28 6.48 -5.03
N SER A 55 -1.31 6.00 -3.78
CA SER A 55 -2.09 6.62 -2.70
C SER A 55 -1.60 8.01 -2.33
N GLY A 56 -0.29 8.25 -2.33
CA GLY A 56 0.28 9.57 -2.09
C GLY A 56 -0.15 10.58 -3.16
N SER A 57 -0.04 10.19 -4.44
CA SER A 57 -0.45 11.05 -5.56
C SER A 57 -1.96 11.27 -5.65
N LEU A 58 -2.77 10.37 -5.10
CA LEU A 58 -4.24 10.42 -5.15
C LEU A 58 -4.89 10.88 -3.85
N GLY A 59 -4.11 11.46 -2.92
CA GLY A 59 -4.65 12.14 -1.75
C GLY A 59 -5.06 11.22 -0.60
N PHE A 60 -4.44 10.06 -0.47
CA PHE A 60 -4.62 9.12 0.65
C PHE A 60 -3.33 9.06 1.50
N PRO A 61 -3.02 10.10 2.29
CA PRO A 61 -1.76 10.22 3.00
C PRO A 61 -1.55 9.09 4.02
N ASP A 62 -2.59 8.69 4.75
CA ASP A 62 -2.49 7.66 5.78
C ASP A 62 -2.20 6.28 5.18
N ILE A 63 -2.85 5.94 4.06
CA ILE A 63 -2.57 4.70 3.30
C ILE A 63 -1.14 4.74 2.75
N SER A 64 -0.71 5.88 2.22
CA SER A 64 0.65 6.05 1.71
C SER A 64 1.70 5.85 2.81
N ALA A 65 1.47 6.43 3.99
CA ALA A 65 2.35 6.31 5.14
C ALA A 65 2.42 4.87 5.67
N ALA A 66 1.27 4.21 5.83
CA ALA A 66 1.21 2.80 6.26
C ALA A 66 1.95 1.88 5.28
N ALA A 67 1.74 2.07 3.97
CA ALA A 67 2.45 1.32 2.94
C ALA A 67 3.97 1.59 2.96
N ALA A 68 4.40 2.81 3.25
CA ALA A 68 5.82 3.14 3.39
C ALA A 68 6.46 2.45 4.61
N CYS A 69 5.75 2.40 5.74
CA CYS A 69 6.20 1.67 6.93
C CYS A 69 6.35 0.16 6.64
N LEU A 70 5.36 -0.43 5.98
CA LEU A 70 5.39 -1.84 5.60
C LEU A 70 6.50 -2.14 4.58
N GLU A 71 6.64 -1.33 3.52
CA GLU A 71 7.73 -1.45 2.53
C GLU A 71 9.10 -1.40 3.21
N ARG A 72 9.28 -0.49 4.17
CA ARG A 72 10.54 -0.38 4.92
C ARG A 72 10.85 -1.65 5.68
N GLN A 73 9.86 -2.27 6.33
CA GLN A 73 10.11 -3.51 7.07
C GLN A 73 10.45 -4.67 6.15
N PHE A 74 9.75 -4.81 5.02
CA PHE A 74 10.13 -5.82 4.03
C PHE A 74 11.56 -5.63 3.52
N ARG A 75 12.00 -4.38 3.29
CA ARG A 75 13.37 -4.09 2.88
C ARG A 75 14.40 -4.43 3.96
N ILE A 76 14.10 -4.18 5.23
CA ILE A 76 15.00 -4.55 6.34
C ILE A 76 15.22 -6.06 6.36
N VAL A 77 14.13 -6.84 6.26
CA VAL A 77 14.24 -8.31 6.19
C VAL A 77 15.00 -8.74 4.93
N HIS A 78 14.68 -8.17 3.77
CA HIS A 78 15.30 -8.54 2.51
C HIS A 78 16.82 -8.29 2.48
N LEU A 79 17.28 -7.24 3.17
CA LEU A 79 18.70 -6.89 3.26
C LEU A 79 19.45 -7.67 4.35
N SER A 80 18.75 -8.27 5.30
CA SER A 80 19.41 -9.01 6.38
C SER A 80 20.10 -10.29 5.91
N GLU A 81 19.73 -10.82 4.73
CA GLU A 81 20.16 -12.11 4.18
C GLU A 81 19.92 -13.33 5.13
N GLU A 82 19.33 -13.09 6.29
CA GLU A 82 18.93 -14.07 7.28
C GLU A 82 17.46 -14.48 7.08
N GLU A 83 17.11 -15.66 7.59
CA GLU A 83 15.72 -16.08 7.64
C GLU A 83 14.90 -15.10 8.49
N MET A 84 13.68 -14.79 8.03
CA MET A 84 12.79 -13.88 8.73
C MET A 84 12.42 -14.43 10.11
N GLY A 85 12.97 -13.81 11.15
CA GLY A 85 12.72 -14.12 12.54
C GLY A 85 11.28 -13.83 12.98
N LEU A 86 10.91 -14.37 14.14
CA LEU A 86 9.56 -14.22 14.70
C LEU A 86 9.21 -12.75 14.99
N SER A 87 10.19 -11.96 15.43
CA SER A 87 9.99 -10.54 15.74
C SER A 87 9.63 -9.74 14.49
N GLU A 88 10.35 -9.98 13.40
CA GLU A 88 10.15 -9.36 12.10
C GLU A 88 8.77 -9.75 11.54
N ARG A 89 8.38 -11.02 11.65
CA ARG A 89 7.05 -11.51 11.25
C ARG A 89 5.93 -10.79 11.98
N ILE A 90 6.00 -10.70 13.32
CA ILE A 90 4.99 -10.00 14.13
C ILE A 90 4.90 -8.53 13.72
N GLN A 91 6.04 -7.88 13.50
CA GLN A 91 6.08 -6.47 13.13
C GLN A 91 5.48 -6.24 11.74
N ILE A 92 5.81 -7.07 10.75
CA ILE A 92 5.24 -7.04 9.40
C ILE A 92 3.72 -7.24 9.45
N GLN A 93 3.25 -8.25 10.19
CA GLN A 93 1.82 -8.52 10.36
C GLN A 93 1.09 -7.34 10.99
N ALA A 94 1.68 -6.70 12.01
CA ALA A 94 1.10 -5.51 12.63
C ALA A 94 0.98 -4.33 11.65
N TYR A 95 2.03 -4.04 10.86
CA TYR A 95 1.96 -2.99 9.84
C TYR A 95 0.97 -3.33 8.72
N TYR A 96 0.90 -4.59 8.32
CA TYR A 96 -0.05 -5.05 7.33
C TYR A 96 -1.50 -4.89 7.82
N ALA A 97 -1.80 -5.28 9.06
CA ALA A 97 -3.14 -5.12 9.64
C ALA A 97 -3.60 -3.65 9.65
N ILE A 98 -2.69 -2.72 9.95
CA ILE A 98 -2.98 -1.28 9.87
C ILE A 98 -3.28 -0.89 8.42
N LEU A 99 -2.45 -1.32 7.46
CA LEU A 99 -2.67 -1.02 6.04
C LEU A 99 -4.00 -1.59 5.53
N GLU A 100 -4.31 -2.84 5.85
CA GLU A 100 -5.55 -3.51 5.48
C GLU A 100 -6.77 -2.80 6.06
N GLN A 101 -6.71 -2.39 7.33
CA GLN A 101 -7.77 -1.60 7.95
C GLN A 101 -7.98 -0.27 7.22
N LEU A 102 -6.92 0.44 6.84
CA LEU A 102 -7.04 1.70 6.12
C LEU A 102 -7.59 1.48 4.69
N VAL A 103 -7.13 0.43 4.00
CA VAL A 103 -7.56 0.09 2.64
C VAL A 103 -9.02 -0.36 2.62
N SER A 104 -9.46 -1.18 3.58
CA SER A 104 -10.86 -1.64 3.67
C SER A 104 -11.84 -0.51 3.98
N ASN A 105 -11.40 0.54 4.65
CA ASN A 105 -12.18 1.75 4.93
C ASN A 105 -12.01 2.84 3.86
N ALA A 106 -11.20 2.61 2.82
CA ALA A 106 -10.92 3.61 1.80
C ALA A 106 -12.15 3.86 0.93
N THR A 107 -12.66 5.08 1.00
CA THR A 107 -13.72 5.59 0.12
C THR A 107 -13.16 6.71 -0.76
N PRO A 108 -13.74 6.96 -1.95
CA PRO A 108 -13.32 8.08 -2.78
C PRO A 108 -13.33 9.41 -2.02
N GLU A 109 -14.34 9.63 -1.18
CA GLU A 109 -14.54 10.82 -0.35
C GLU A 109 -13.43 11.05 0.68
N ALA A 110 -12.73 10.00 1.09
CA ALA A 110 -11.59 10.10 2.00
C ALA A 110 -10.34 10.70 1.32
N SER A 111 -10.30 10.76 -0.02
CA SER A 111 -9.22 11.42 -0.74
C SER A 111 -9.27 12.94 -0.54
N THR A 112 -8.13 13.53 -0.19
CA THR A 112 -7.97 14.99 -0.13
C THR A 112 -8.17 15.69 -1.48
N LEU A 113 -8.23 14.93 -2.58
CA LEU A 113 -8.43 15.42 -3.95
C LEU A 113 -9.86 15.26 -4.46
N TYR A 114 -10.74 14.53 -3.76
CA TYR A 114 -12.07 14.17 -4.27
C TYR A 114 -12.97 15.37 -4.54
N ASP A 115 -12.95 16.34 -3.63
CA ASP A 115 -13.72 17.56 -3.71
C ASP A 115 -12.89 18.81 -3.99
N TYR A 116 -11.68 18.61 -4.52
CA TYR A 116 -10.81 19.71 -4.88
C TYR A 116 -11.52 20.67 -5.84
N LYS A 117 -11.91 21.84 -5.32
CA LYS A 117 -12.44 22.94 -6.12
C LYS A 117 -11.26 23.59 -6.81
N LEU A 118 -11.22 23.50 -8.14
CA LEU A 118 -10.26 24.27 -8.92
C LEU A 118 -10.40 25.76 -8.53
N PRO A 119 -9.31 26.46 -8.18
CA PRO A 119 -9.39 27.89 -7.93
C PRO A 119 -9.95 28.57 -9.19
N ALA A 120 -10.98 29.40 -9.00
CA ALA A 120 -11.80 29.95 -10.08
C ALA A 120 -11.05 30.89 -11.05
N ASN A 121 -9.74 31.11 -10.89
CA ASN A 121 -8.93 31.96 -11.75
C ASN A 121 -7.49 31.46 -11.80
N ALA A 122 -7.13 30.76 -12.88
CA ALA A 122 -5.77 30.77 -13.39
C ALA A 122 -5.73 31.83 -14.51
N PRO A 123 -4.98 32.94 -14.36
CA PRO A 123 -4.80 33.89 -15.46
C PRO A 123 -4.16 33.18 -16.65
N ARG A 124 -4.70 33.45 -17.85
CA ARG A 124 -4.18 32.97 -19.14
C ARG A 124 -2.84 33.61 -19.47
#